data_AF-A0A6G6X5X9-F1
#
_entry.id   AF-A0A6G6X5X9-F1
#
_cell.length_a   1.000
_cell.length_b   1.000
_cell.length_c   1.000
_cell.angle_alpha   90.00
_cell.angle_beta   90.00
_cell.angle_gamma   90.00
#
_symmetry.space_group_name_H-M   'P 1'
#
loop_
_entity.id
_entity.type
_entity.pdbx_description
1 polymer ?
#
loop_
_entity_poly.entity_id
_entity_poly.type
_entity_poly.pdbx_seq_one_letter_code
_entity_poly.pdbx_strand_id
1 'polypeptide(L)'
;MTAGDKTRLAAFEKARAEAIAEAKNGGTPNDIATLDAILAGKPLSFSGSYDMTGTWQCRTVKLGGRPALTIYGWFKCRVTDDGSGWRLEKLTGSQRTSGAFYTESDTRLTYIGAFHYADEKPRHYGTDPDRDEVAYAIRAGDRRVRLEFPLPKYESKFDIIELKR
;
A
#
# COMPACT_ATOMS: atom_id res chain seq x y z
N MET A 1 5.27 6.23 -14.62
CA MET A 1 4.19 6.89 -13.85
C MET A 1 3.29 7.69 -14.79
N THR A 2 1.98 7.45 -14.79
CA THR A 2 1.00 8.12 -15.66
C THR A 2 0.65 9.53 -15.17
N ALA A 3 -0.12 10.28 -15.96
CA ALA A 3 -0.69 11.56 -15.51
C ALA A 3 -1.70 11.37 -14.37
N GLY A 4 -2.52 10.31 -14.42
CA GLY A 4 -3.47 9.98 -13.35
C GLY A 4 -2.79 9.71 -12.02
N ASP A 5 -1.67 9.00 -12.05
CA ASP A 5 -0.86 8.74 -10.84
C ASP A 5 -0.30 10.02 -10.24
N LYS A 6 0.24 10.91 -11.08
CA LYS A 6 0.75 12.21 -10.62
C LYS A 6 -0.35 13.03 -9.94
N THR A 7 -1.56 13.04 -10.50
CA THR A 7 -2.71 13.73 -9.89
C THR A 7 -3.07 13.12 -8.54
N ARG A 8 -3.10 11.79 -8.42
CA ARG A 8 -3.39 11.11 -7.15
C ARG A 8 -2.32 11.35 -6.09
N LEU A 9 -1.03 11.30 -6.47
CA LEU A 9 0.08 11.62 -5.56
C LEU A 9 0.09 13.09 -5.14
N ALA A 10 -0.26 14.03 -6.03
CA ALA A 10 -0.39 15.44 -5.67
C ALA A 10 -1.50 15.69 -4.65
N ALA A 11 -2.54 14.86 -4.63
CA ALA A 11 -3.63 14.91 -3.66
C ALA A 11 -3.36 14.06 -2.39
N PHE A 12 -2.19 13.43 -2.27
CA PHE A 12 -1.92 12.39 -1.26
C PHE A 12 -2.23 12.83 0.16
N GLU A 13 -1.65 13.94 0.63
CA GLU A 13 -1.80 14.38 2.03
C GLU A 13 -3.26 14.71 2.38
N LYS A 14 -3.96 15.36 1.44
CA LYS A 14 -5.38 15.68 1.61
C LYS A 14 -6.23 14.40 1.69
N ALA A 15 -6.05 13.49 0.71
CA ALA A 15 -6.78 12.23 0.66
C ALA A 15 -6.53 11.38 1.91
N ARG A 16 -5.27 11.32 2.37
CA ARG A 16 -4.86 10.61 3.58
C ARG A 16 -5.55 11.17 4.83
N ALA A 17 -5.49 12.49 5.02
CA ALA A 17 -6.08 13.13 6.18
C ALA A 17 -7.60 12.95 6.24
N GLU A 18 -8.30 13.17 5.12
CA GLU A 18 -9.75 13.02 5.01
C GLU A 18 -10.19 11.56 5.23
N ALA A 19 -9.51 10.59 4.61
CA ALA A 19 -9.85 9.18 4.76
C ALA A 19 -9.60 8.65 6.17
N ILE A 20 -8.52 9.08 6.84
CA ILE A 20 -8.26 8.74 8.25
C ILE A 20 -9.34 9.32 9.16
N ALA A 21 -9.73 10.59 8.95
CA ALA A 21 -10.80 11.21 9.75
C ALA A 21 -12.14 10.47 9.58
N GLU A 22 -12.50 10.13 8.34
CA GLU A 22 -13.71 9.36 8.04
C GLU A 22 -13.68 7.95 8.67
N ALA A 23 -12.55 7.24 8.52
CA ALA A 23 -12.33 5.93 9.13
C ALA A 23 -12.45 5.97 10.67
N LYS A 24 -11.92 7.01 11.31
CA LYS A 24 -12.01 7.19 12.77
C LYS A 24 -13.42 7.54 13.24
N ASN A 25 -14.20 8.22 12.42
CA ASN A 25 -15.57 8.58 12.76
C ASN A 25 -16.56 7.43 12.56
N GLY A 26 -16.28 6.49 11.64
CA GLY A 26 -17.19 5.40 11.29
C GLY A 26 -16.71 3.99 11.61
N GLY A 27 -15.47 3.82 12.07
CA GLY A 27 -14.89 2.51 12.42
C GLY A 27 -15.31 2.04 13.82
N THR A 28 -15.20 0.74 14.06
CA THR A 28 -15.35 0.20 15.41
C THR A 28 -14.12 0.54 16.26
N PRO A 29 -14.22 0.61 17.61
CA PRO A 29 -13.06 0.87 18.46
C PRO A 29 -11.86 -0.07 18.21
N ASN A 30 -12.12 -1.35 17.93
CA ASN A 30 -11.08 -2.34 17.65
C ASN A 30 -10.40 -2.10 16.29
N ASP A 31 -11.17 -1.75 15.26
CA ASP A 31 -10.62 -1.43 13.94
C ASP A 31 -9.81 -0.13 13.97
N ILE A 32 -10.28 0.87 14.72
CA ILE A 32 -9.56 2.14 14.92
C ILE A 32 -8.24 1.90 15.65
N ALA A 33 -8.24 1.13 16.74
CA ALA A 33 -7.00 0.78 17.45
C ALA A 33 -6.01 0.04 16.53
N THR A 34 -6.52 -0.83 15.66
CA THR A 34 -5.71 -1.51 14.66
C THR A 34 -5.13 -0.54 13.63
N LEU A 35 -5.93 0.39 13.11
CA LEU A 35 -5.47 1.43 12.19
C LEU A 35 -4.40 2.32 12.84
N ASP A 36 -4.61 2.77 14.08
CA ASP A 36 -3.65 3.58 14.81
C ASP A 36 -2.32 2.85 15.00
N ALA A 37 -2.36 1.54 15.30
CA ALA A 37 -1.15 0.73 15.37
C ALA A 37 -0.40 0.65 14.03
N ILE A 38 -1.11 0.54 12.90
CA ILE A 38 -0.51 0.54 11.55
C ILE A 38 0.15 1.88 11.24
N LEU A 39 -0.50 2.99 11.58
CA LEU A 39 -0.04 4.35 11.31
C LEU A 39 1.09 4.81 12.24
N ALA A 40 1.23 4.18 13.42
CA ALA A 40 2.29 4.48 14.38
C ALA A 40 3.70 4.24 13.81
N GLY A 41 4.69 4.88 14.45
CA GLY A 41 6.09 4.81 14.07
C GLY A 41 6.53 5.99 13.19
N LYS A 42 7.81 6.36 13.31
CA LYS A 42 8.44 7.37 12.45
C LYS A 42 8.98 6.68 11.18
N PRO A 43 8.96 7.35 10.02
CA PRO A 43 9.64 6.86 8.83
C PRO A 43 11.12 6.59 9.10
N LEU A 44 11.58 5.40 8.74
CA LEU A 44 12.98 4.99 8.79
C LEU A 44 13.57 5.00 7.37
N SER A 45 14.89 5.10 7.30
CA SER A 45 15.63 5.03 6.04
C SER A 45 15.40 3.69 5.34
N PHE A 46 15.32 3.69 4.01
CA PHE A 46 15.37 2.50 3.17
C PHE A 46 16.79 2.19 2.67
N SER A 47 17.78 3.04 2.96
CA SER A 47 19.16 2.87 2.52
C SER A 47 20.01 2.11 3.56
N GLY A 48 21.29 1.93 3.23
CA GLY A 48 22.25 1.23 4.09
C GLY A 48 22.08 -0.29 4.04
N SER A 49 22.06 -0.94 5.19
CA SER A 49 21.96 -2.40 5.32
C SER A 49 20.53 -2.94 5.33
N TYR A 50 19.53 -2.08 5.16
CA TYR A 50 18.14 -2.52 5.16
C TYR A 50 17.81 -3.30 3.89
N ASP A 51 17.29 -4.51 4.07
CA ASP A 51 16.81 -5.35 2.98
C ASP A 51 15.35 -5.71 3.20
N MET A 52 14.50 -5.34 2.23
CA MET A 52 13.07 -5.62 2.26
C MET A 52 12.74 -7.01 1.66
N THR A 53 13.69 -7.70 1.02
CA THR A 53 13.46 -8.98 0.32
C THR A 53 12.97 -10.10 1.25
N GLY A 54 12.20 -11.04 0.69
CA GLY A 54 11.67 -12.24 1.34
C GLY A 54 10.14 -12.28 1.45
N THR A 55 9.62 -13.20 2.28
CA THR A 55 8.18 -13.41 2.47
C THR A 55 7.63 -12.53 3.59
N TRP A 56 6.49 -11.88 3.35
CA TRP A 56 5.79 -11.00 4.29
C TRP A 56 4.38 -11.51 4.54
N GLN A 57 3.87 -11.32 5.77
CA GLN A 57 2.43 -11.20 5.94
C GLN A 57 1.99 -9.84 5.42
N CYS A 58 0.84 -9.77 4.77
CA CYS A 58 0.27 -8.51 4.35
C CYS A 58 -1.24 -8.46 4.52
N ARG A 59 -1.79 -7.28 4.80
CA ARG A 59 -3.24 -7.05 4.81
C ARG A 59 -3.57 -5.71 4.21
N THR A 60 -4.73 -5.63 3.58
CA THR A 60 -5.28 -4.38 3.07
C THR A 60 -6.15 -3.75 4.16
N VAL A 61 -6.08 -2.43 4.27
CA VAL A 61 -6.97 -1.61 5.10
C VAL A 61 -7.56 -0.55 4.19
N LYS A 62 -8.89 -0.47 4.13
CA LYS A 62 -9.62 0.49 3.30
C LYS A 62 -10.18 1.60 4.18
N LEU A 63 -9.89 2.85 3.85
CA LEU A 63 -10.28 4.03 4.61
C LEU A 63 -11.16 4.94 3.75
N GLY A 64 -12.25 5.39 4.36
CA GLY A 64 -13.27 6.21 3.73
C GLY A 64 -14.13 5.44 2.74
N GLY A 65 -15.35 5.92 2.51
CA GLY A 65 -16.38 5.23 1.74
C GLY A 65 -17.40 4.55 2.64
N ARG A 66 -18.05 3.51 2.11
CA ARG A 66 -19.06 2.73 2.83
C ARG A 66 -18.74 1.25 2.69
N PRO A 67 -18.25 0.57 3.74
CA PRO A 67 -18.02 1.08 5.11
C PRO A 67 -16.85 2.08 5.22
N ALA A 68 -16.84 2.89 6.28
CA ALA A 68 -15.84 3.94 6.49
C ALA A 68 -14.43 3.40 6.83
N LEU A 69 -14.35 2.20 7.40
CA LEU A 69 -13.11 1.50 7.70
C LEU A 69 -13.32 -0.01 7.50
N THR A 70 -12.44 -0.64 6.72
CA THR A 70 -12.38 -2.11 6.60
C THR A 70 -10.96 -2.59 6.88
N ILE A 71 -10.82 -3.52 7.82
CA ILE A 71 -9.56 -4.21 8.11
C ILE A 71 -9.66 -5.64 7.59
N TYR A 72 -8.88 -5.97 6.56
CA TYR A 72 -8.83 -7.36 6.10
C TYR A 72 -7.87 -8.21 6.94
N GLY A 73 -8.07 -9.53 6.88
CA GLY A 73 -7.17 -10.51 7.47
C GLY A 73 -5.81 -10.59 6.76
N TRP A 74 -4.95 -11.46 7.27
CA TRP A 74 -3.59 -11.63 6.74
C TRP A 74 -3.55 -12.50 5.49
N PHE A 75 -2.72 -12.08 4.55
CA PHE A 75 -2.36 -12.72 3.30
C PHE A 75 -0.84 -12.86 3.20
N LYS A 76 -0.36 -13.58 2.17
CA LYS A 76 1.06 -13.72 1.86
C LYS A 76 1.45 -12.70 0.79
N CYS A 77 2.52 -11.98 1.05
CA CYS A 77 3.21 -11.14 0.08
C CYS A 77 4.68 -11.57 -0.02
N ARG A 78 5.34 -11.20 -1.11
CA ARG A 78 6.77 -11.40 -1.30
C ARG A 78 7.38 -10.13 -1.86
N VAL A 79 8.56 -9.80 -1.35
CA VAL A 79 9.42 -8.78 -1.95
C VAL A 79 10.65 -9.49 -2.53
N THR A 80 10.99 -9.18 -3.77
CA THR A 80 12.20 -9.67 -4.46
C THR A 80 13.06 -8.50 -4.91
N ASP A 81 14.32 -8.77 -5.21
CA ASP A 81 15.22 -7.84 -5.88
C ASP A 81 15.93 -8.60 -7.00
N ASP A 82 15.84 -8.10 -8.23
CA ASP A 82 16.51 -8.67 -9.40
C ASP A 82 17.74 -7.85 -9.86
N GLY A 83 18.15 -6.87 -9.04
CA GLY A 83 19.20 -5.90 -9.36
C GLY A 83 18.66 -4.56 -9.88
N SER A 84 17.35 -4.48 -10.19
CA SER A 84 16.68 -3.23 -10.60
C SER A 84 15.97 -2.52 -9.46
N GLY A 85 16.05 -3.07 -8.24
CA GLY A 85 15.35 -2.58 -7.06
C GLY A 85 14.24 -3.54 -6.60
N TRP A 86 13.61 -3.20 -5.47
CA TRP A 86 12.60 -4.06 -4.88
C TRP A 86 11.32 -4.14 -5.71
N ARG A 87 10.74 -5.34 -5.76
CA ARG A 87 9.44 -5.63 -6.38
C ARG A 87 8.53 -6.34 -5.38
N LEU A 88 7.29 -5.88 -5.24
CA LEU A 88 6.25 -6.50 -4.42
C LEU A 88 5.36 -7.40 -5.27
N GLU A 89 4.96 -8.54 -4.70
CA GLU A 89 3.87 -9.38 -5.19
C GLU A 89 2.99 -9.84 -4.03
N LYS A 90 1.67 -9.60 -4.14
CA LYS A 90 0.67 -10.18 -3.22
C LYS A 90 0.24 -11.55 -3.73
N LEU A 91 0.66 -12.60 -3.04
CA LEU A 91 0.55 -14.00 -3.48
C LEU A 91 -0.81 -14.64 -3.20
N THR A 92 -1.59 -14.12 -2.25
CA THR A 92 -2.88 -14.70 -1.84
C THR A 92 -3.95 -13.64 -1.65
N GLY A 93 -5.21 -14.07 -1.62
CA GLY A 93 -6.40 -13.19 -1.56
C GLY A 93 -6.98 -12.94 -2.96
N SER A 94 -8.24 -12.51 -3.00
CA SER A 94 -9.02 -12.30 -4.23
C SER A 94 -8.51 -11.12 -5.05
N GLN A 95 -8.11 -10.04 -4.37
CA GLN A 95 -7.49 -8.86 -4.96
C GLN A 95 -5.99 -8.89 -4.69
N ARG A 96 -5.18 -8.73 -5.74
CA ARG A 96 -3.72 -8.81 -5.69
C ARG A 96 -3.10 -7.61 -6.39
N THR A 97 -1.87 -7.32 -6.01
CA THR A 97 -1.06 -6.26 -6.60
C THR A 97 0.34 -6.78 -6.88
N SER A 98 0.94 -6.32 -7.96
CA SER A 98 2.35 -6.56 -8.26
C SER A 98 2.99 -5.33 -8.91
N GLY A 99 4.19 -4.95 -8.46
CA GLY A 99 4.80 -3.69 -8.87
C GLY A 99 6.19 -3.47 -8.29
N ALA A 100 6.86 -2.44 -8.79
CA ALA A 100 8.21 -2.08 -8.39
C ALA A 100 8.21 -0.86 -7.45
N PHE A 101 9.24 -0.78 -6.62
CA PHE A 101 9.53 0.39 -5.79
C PHE A 101 10.61 1.25 -6.43
N TYR A 102 10.46 2.56 -6.31
CA TYR A 102 11.38 3.57 -6.80
C TYR A 102 11.74 4.51 -5.64
N THR A 103 13.01 4.84 -5.49
CA THR A 103 13.44 5.75 -4.41
C THR A 103 12.94 7.16 -4.68
N GLU A 104 12.16 7.69 -3.73
CA GLU A 104 11.66 9.07 -3.74
C GLU A 104 12.52 9.94 -2.80
N SER A 105 12.85 9.39 -1.63
CA SER A 105 13.77 9.97 -0.65
C SER A 105 14.40 8.86 0.18
N ASP A 106 15.30 9.21 1.10
CA ASP A 106 15.89 8.23 2.02
C ASP A 106 14.85 7.47 2.85
N THR A 107 13.72 8.09 3.20
CA THR A 107 12.69 7.52 4.08
C THR A 107 11.37 7.16 3.38
N ARG A 108 11.33 7.26 2.04
CA ARG A 108 10.11 7.01 1.25
C ARG A 108 10.43 6.41 -0.10
N LEU A 109 9.67 5.38 -0.48
CA LEU A 109 9.66 4.85 -1.84
C LEU A 109 8.32 5.18 -2.50
N THR A 110 8.33 5.30 -3.82
CA THR A 110 7.15 5.30 -4.66
C THR A 110 6.93 3.89 -5.20
N TYR A 111 5.78 3.29 -4.92
CA TYR A 111 5.34 2.02 -5.51
C TYR A 111 4.56 2.30 -6.79
N ILE A 112 4.87 1.57 -7.86
CA ILE A 112 4.12 1.58 -9.11
C ILE A 112 3.82 0.13 -9.49
N GLY A 113 2.54 -0.21 -9.60
CA GLY A 113 2.11 -1.58 -9.84
C GLY A 113 0.74 -1.69 -10.47
N ALA A 114 0.27 -2.92 -10.64
CA ALA A 114 -1.04 -3.20 -11.19
C ALA A 114 -1.84 -4.14 -10.29
N PHE A 115 -3.09 -3.76 -10.08
CA PHE A 115 -4.12 -4.62 -9.52
C PHE A 115 -4.44 -5.77 -10.48
N HIS A 116 -4.75 -6.94 -9.94
CA HIS A 116 -5.36 -8.05 -10.66
C HIS A 116 -6.16 -8.94 -9.71
N TYR A 117 -7.12 -9.69 -10.25
CA TYR A 117 -7.86 -10.69 -9.49
C TYR A 117 -7.08 -12.01 -9.37
N ALA A 118 -7.43 -12.84 -8.40
CA ALA A 118 -6.73 -14.09 -8.11
C ALA A 118 -6.81 -15.14 -9.23
N ASP A 119 -7.82 -15.06 -10.07
CA ASP A 119 -8.05 -15.88 -11.27
C ASP A 119 -7.42 -15.27 -12.53
N GLU A 120 -6.79 -14.10 -12.41
CA GLU A 120 -6.03 -13.45 -13.48
C GLU A 120 -4.53 -13.70 -13.33
N LYS A 121 -3.80 -13.62 -14.45
CA LYS A 121 -2.34 -13.51 -14.41
C LYS A 121 -1.94 -12.12 -13.88
N PRO A 122 -0.78 -11.99 -13.19
CA PRO A 122 -0.26 -10.68 -12.81
C PRO A 122 -0.21 -9.73 -14.01
N ARG A 123 -0.76 -8.53 -13.82
CA ARG A 123 -0.86 -7.52 -14.88
C ARG A 123 0.39 -6.66 -14.94
N HIS A 124 0.72 -6.19 -16.14
CA HIS A 124 1.75 -5.17 -16.32
C HIS A 124 1.14 -3.79 -16.10
N TYR A 125 1.79 -2.97 -15.29
CA TYR A 125 1.41 -1.57 -15.12
C TYR A 125 1.41 -0.81 -16.45
N GLY A 126 0.47 0.11 -16.63
CA GLY A 126 0.27 0.92 -17.83
C GLY A 126 -0.51 0.23 -18.94
N THR A 127 -0.93 -1.02 -18.74
CA THR A 127 -1.74 -1.77 -19.74
C THR A 127 -3.23 -1.51 -19.60
N ASP A 128 -3.70 -1.21 -18.39
CA ASP A 128 -5.09 -0.90 -18.09
C ASP A 128 -5.13 0.21 -17.02
N PRO A 129 -5.52 1.44 -17.39
CA PRO A 129 -5.57 2.57 -16.46
C PRO A 129 -6.47 2.34 -15.24
N ASP A 130 -7.47 1.46 -15.33
CA ASP A 130 -8.35 1.11 -14.21
C ASP A 130 -7.72 0.09 -13.24
N ARG A 131 -6.54 -0.43 -13.59
CA ARG A 131 -5.74 -1.37 -12.80
C ARG A 131 -4.45 -0.75 -12.29
N ASP A 132 -4.10 0.44 -12.76
CA ASP A 132 -2.87 1.13 -12.39
C ASP A 132 -2.91 1.61 -10.93
N GLU A 133 -1.92 1.18 -10.17
CA GLU A 133 -1.77 1.51 -8.75
C GLU A 133 -0.49 2.32 -8.51
N VAL A 134 -0.61 3.33 -7.67
CA VAL A 134 0.51 4.14 -7.18
C VAL A 134 0.36 4.31 -5.67
N ALA A 135 1.48 4.25 -4.94
CA ALA A 135 1.49 4.44 -3.49
C ALA A 135 2.83 5.00 -3.01
N TYR A 136 2.83 5.53 -1.79
CA TYR A 136 4.07 5.73 -1.04
C TYR A 136 4.29 4.58 -0.07
N ALA A 137 5.53 4.07 -0.02
CA ALA A 137 5.95 3.10 0.98
C ALA A 137 6.73 3.77 2.10
N ILE A 138 6.36 3.47 3.34
CA ILE A 138 7.00 3.97 4.57
C ILE A 138 7.48 2.78 5.39
N ARG A 139 8.77 2.74 5.71
CA ARG A 139 9.34 1.82 6.69
C ARG A 139 9.06 2.37 8.09
N ALA A 140 8.22 1.69 8.86
CA ALA A 140 7.87 2.05 10.24
C ALA A 140 8.64 1.20 11.29
N GLY A 141 9.48 0.26 10.82
CA GLY A 141 10.33 -0.62 11.62
C GLY A 141 11.04 -1.65 10.73
N ASP A 142 11.95 -2.44 11.30
CA ASP A 142 12.71 -3.46 10.54
C ASP A 142 11.84 -4.54 9.90
N ARG A 143 10.67 -4.78 10.50
CA ARG A 143 9.70 -5.78 10.05
C ARG A 143 8.32 -5.18 9.85
N ARG A 144 8.27 -3.88 9.59
CA ARG A 144 7.01 -3.12 9.45
C ARG A 144 7.17 -2.10 8.34
N VAL A 145 6.50 -2.36 7.23
CA VAL A 145 6.39 -1.43 6.10
C VAL A 145 4.91 -1.23 5.83
N ARG A 146 4.51 -0.04 5.42
CA ARG A 146 3.16 0.19 4.91
C ARG A 146 3.23 0.91 3.58
N LEU A 147 2.43 0.44 2.62
CA LEU A 147 2.16 1.13 1.38
C LEU A 147 0.86 1.89 1.55
N GLU A 148 0.84 3.15 1.16
CA GLU A 148 -0.26 4.07 1.32
C GLU A 148 -0.72 4.56 -0.07
N PHE A 149 -1.92 4.15 -0.49
CA PHE A 149 -2.47 4.32 -1.84
C PHE A 149 -3.52 5.44 -1.83
N PRO A 150 -3.23 6.61 -2.42
CA PRO A 150 -4.20 7.68 -2.51
C PRO A 150 -5.24 7.42 -3.61
N LEU A 151 -6.52 7.67 -3.29
CA LEU A 151 -7.61 7.68 -4.26
C LEU A 151 -7.59 6.44 -5.19
N PRO A 152 -7.62 5.21 -4.62
CA PRO A 152 -7.67 4.01 -5.45
C PRO A 152 -8.95 4.01 -6.31
N LYS A 153 -8.91 3.27 -7.43
CA LYS A 153 -10.02 3.26 -8.38
C LYS A 153 -11.33 2.75 -7.77
N TYR A 154 -11.25 1.85 -6.77
CA TYR A 154 -12.40 1.12 -6.24
C TYR A 154 -12.50 1.20 -4.72
N GLU A 155 -13.74 1.16 -4.23
CA GLU A 155 -14.16 0.82 -2.86
C GLU A 155 -13.77 1.78 -1.72
N SER A 156 -12.74 2.61 -1.86
CA SER A 156 -12.26 3.48 -0.78
C SER A 156 -11.71 4.81 -1.28
N LYS A 157 -11.42 5.71 -0.34
CA LYS A 157 -10.71 6.97 -0.62
C LYS A 157 -9.20 6.83 -0.42
N PHE A 158 -8.79 5.84 0.35
CA PHE A 158 -7.39 5.55 0.65
C PHE A 158 -7.24 4.09 1.06
N ASP A 159 -6.27 3.41 0.47
CA ASP A 159 -5.92 2.03 0.87
C ASP A 159 -4.55 2.02 1.55
N ILE A 160 -4.38 1.13 2.52
CA ILE A 160 -3.09 0.81 3.11
C ILE A 160 -2.84 -0.68 2.89
N ILE A 161 -1.67 -1.05 2.41
CA ILE A 161 -1.16 -2.42 2.52
C ILE A 161 -0.10 -2.43 3.62
N GLU A 162 -0.43 -3.03 4.76
CA GLU A 162 0.54 -3.30 5.82
C GLU A 162 1.34 -4.55 5.43
N LEU A 163 2.67 -4.48 5.56
CA LEU A 163 3.61 -5.60 5.49
C LEU A 163 4.22 -5.84 6.87
N LYS A 164 4.16 -7.08 7.35
CA LYS A 164 4.68 -7.49 8.66
C LYS A 164 5.44 -8.82 8.62
N ARG A 165 6.49 -8.93 9.46
CA ARG A 165 7.30 -10.14 9.73
C ARG A 165 7.60 -10.30 11.22
#